data_AF-A0A7V3LEB5-F1
#
_entry.id   AF-A0A7V3LEB5-F1
#
_cell.length_a   1.000
_cell.length_b   1.000
_cell.length_c   1.000
_cell.angle_alpha   90.00
_cell.angle_beta   90.00
_cell.angle_gamma   90.00
#
_symmetry.space_group_name_H-M   'P 1'
#
loop_
_entity.id
_entity.type
_entity.pdbx_description
1 polymer ?
#
loop_
_entity_poly.entity_id
_entity_poly.type
_entity_poly.pdbx_seq_one_letter_code
_entity_poly.pdbx_strand_id
1 'polypeptide(L)'
;MLKKRIQNKTSQLVIKTKKTIFPFGLALSLFLLPQIAFSQGVNIGAPFPGEPTNVTFEAHTFYIFKWAASIGSLLAMLMIIYAGIKYMSSGGNPQVLEDAKETIVGSLIGLGMIILAYFLLKTIGVNVVGGRV
;
A
#
# COMPACT_ATOMS: atom_id res chain seq x y z
N MET A 1 10.37 -0.98 64.68
CA MET A 1 9.63 -1.87 63.74
C MET A 1 9.21 -1.21 62.41
N LEU A 2 9.10 0.13 62.32
CA LEU A 2 8.64 0.82 61.10
C LEU A 2 9.65 0.85 59.94
N LYS A 3 10.98 0.95 60.21
CA LYS A 3 12.02 0.96 59.15
C LYS A 3 12.04 -0.29 58.26
N LYS A 4 11.72 -1.46 58.83
CA LYS A 4 11.70 -2.75 58.10
C LYS A 4 10.57 -2.82 57.06
N ARG A 5 9.44 -2.14 57.31
CA ARG A 5 8.31 -2.08 56.37
C ARG A 5 8.60 -1.19 55.16
N ILE A 6 9.36 -0.10 55.35
CA ILE A 6 9.72 0.83 54.26
C ILE A 6 10.73 0.19 53.31
N GLN A 7 11.76 -0.47 53.85
CA GLN A 7 12.77 -1.15 53.03
C GLN A 7 12.19 -2.27 52.16
N ASN A 8 11.24 -3.06 52.68
CA ASN A 8 10.56 -4.08 51.88
C ASN A 8 9.77 -3.44 50.72
N LYS A 9 9.07 -2.32 50.96
CA LYS A 9 8.29 -1.64 49.91
C LYS A 9 9.19 -1.02 48.84
N THR A 10 10.33 -0.41 49.21
CA THR A 10 11.29 0.15 48.24
C THR A 10 11.99 -0.93 47.41
N SER A 11 12.40 -2.04 48.02
CA SER A 11 13.00 -3.17 47.29
C SER A 11 12.02 -3.79 46.30
N GLN A 12 10.74 -3.89 46.65
CA GLN A 12 9.68 -4.39 45.76
C GLN A 12 9.44 -3.43 44.57
N LEU A 13 9.53 -2.11 44.76
CA LEU A 13 9.31 -1.13 43.69
C LEU A 13 10.43 -1.12 42.64
N VAL A 14 11.70 -1.28 43.07
CA VAL A 14 12.84 -1.37 42.14
C VAL A 14 12.79 -2.65 41.31
N ILE A 15 12.42 -3.78 41.93
CA ILE A 15 12.29 -5.07 41.23
C ILE A 15 11.15 -5.01 40.20
N LYS A 16 9.98 -4.44 40.55
CA LYS A 16 8.86 -4.30 39.60
C LYS A 16 9.21 -3.40 38.42
N THR A 17 9.92 -2.30 38.66
CA THR A 17 10.33 -1.33 37.63
C THR A 17 11.40 -1.90 36.70
N LYS A 18 12.45 -2.55 37.24
CA LYS A 18 13.49 -3.23 36.44
C LYS A 18 12.94 -4.41 35.64
N LYS A 19 11.98 -5.16 36.19
CA LYS A 19 11.30 -6.29 35.52
C LYS A 19 10.43 -5.86 34.34
N THR A 20 9.91 -4.63 34.32
CA THR A 20 9.14 -4.08 33.19
C THR A 20 10.03 -3.37 32.16
N ILE A 21 11.14 -2.75 32.58
CA ILE A 21 12.05 -2.03 31.67
C ILE A 21 12.94 -2.99 30.87
N PHE A 22 13.39 -4.10 31.46
CA PHE A 22 14.25 -5.08 30.78
C PHE A 22 13.58 -5.73 29.54
N PRO A 23 12.33 -6.23 29.58
CA PRO A 23 11.68 -6.77 28.39
C PRO A 23 11.34 -5.68 27.37
N PHE A 24 11.11 -4.43 27.80
CA PHE A 24 10.81 -3.33 26.88
C PHE A 24 12.05 -2.89 26.08
N GLY A 25 13.22 -2.79 26.73
CA GLY A 25 14.49 -2.52 26.05
C GLY A 25 14.91 -3.65 25.11
N LEU A 26 14.70 -4.91 25.53
CA LEU A 26 14.93 -6.08 24.69
C LEU A 26 13.99 -6.09 23.47
N ALA A 27 12.69 -5.85 23.68
CA ALA A 27 11.69 -5.77 22.62
C ALA A 27 11.98 -4.63 21.62
N LEU A 28 12.43 -3.47 22.11
CA LEU A 28 12.82 -2.36 21.24
C LEU A 28 14.05 -2.70 20.39
N SER A 29 15.06 -3.37 20.95
CA SER A 29 16.22 -3.83 20.19
C SER A 29 15.85 -4.92 19.17
N LEU A 30 14.98 -5.87 19.52
CA LEU A 30 14.48 -6.90 18.61
C LEU A 30 13.60 -6.33 17.50
N PHE A 31 12.88 -5.24 17.77
CA PHE A 31 12.06 -4.55 16.78
C PHE A 31 12.89 -3.74 15.77
N LEU A 32 14.08 -3.28 16.16
CA LEU A 32 14.99 -2.53 15.29
C LEU A 32 15.88 -3.42 14.40
N LEU A 33 16.19 -4.64 14.83
CA LEU A 33 17.01 -5.61 14.07
C LEU A 33 16.47 -5.98 12.67
N PRO A 34 15.16 -6.17 12.44
CA PRO A 34 14.65 -6.46 11.10
C PRO A 34 14.62 -5.23 10.18
N GLN A 35 14.79 -4.00 10.68
CA GLN A 35 14.67 -2.80 9.83
C GLN A 35 15.79 -2.66 8.80
N ILE A 36 17.00 -3.11 9.13
CA ILE A 36 18.15 -3.12 8.22
C ILE A 36 18.10 -4.29 7.22
N ALA A 37 17.31 -5.34 7.48
CA ALA A 37 17.08 -6.42 6.52
C ALA A 37 16.17 -5.99 5.35
N PHE A 38 15.29 -5.00 5.56
CA PHE A 38 14.52 -4.36 4.49
C PHE A 38 15.35 -3.39 3.63
N SER A 39 16.62 -3.12 3.99
CA SER A 39 17.51 -2.26 3.20
C SER A 39 18.43 -3.04 2.25
N GLN A 40 18.35 -4.37 2.23
CA GLN A 40 19.09 -5.17 1.25
C GLN A 40 18.31 -5.15 -0.06
N GLY A 41 18.94 -4.83 -1.18
CA GLY A 41 18.36 -5.00 -2.51
C GLY A 41 18.12 -6.49 -2.80
N VAL A 42 17.08 -7.06 -2.21
CA VAL A 42 16.63 -8.42 -2.52
C VAL A 42 16.06 -8.37 -3.93
N ASN A 43 16.66 -9.14 -4.83
CA ASN A 43 16.06 -9.45 -6.12
C ASN A 43 14.89 -10.40 -5.86
N ILE A 44 13.70 -9.83 -5.71
CA ILE A 44 12.47 -10.56 -5.44
C ILE A 44 12.01 -11.24 -6.73
N GLY A 45 12.32 -12.53 -6.88
CA GLY A 45 11.63 -13.43 -7.79
C GLY A 45 11.84 -13.14 -9.29
N ALA A 46 11.39 -14.09 -10.11
CA ALA A 46 11.62 -14.11 -11.55
C ALA A 46 11.25 -12.76 -12.22
N PRO A 47 12.12 -12.22 -13.11
CA PRO A 47 11.80 -11.06 -13.90
C PRO A 47 10.49 -11.29 -14.67
N PHE A 48 9.60 -10.31 -14.68
CA PHE A 48 8.46 -10.34 -15.58
C PHE A 48 8.97 -10.36 -17.03
N PRO A 49 8.22 -10.95 -17.98
CA PRO A 49 8.66 -11.03 -19.37
C PRO A 49 9.01 -9.64 -19.94
N GLY A 50 10.28 -9.43 -20.29
CA GLY A 50 10.79 -8.18 -20.88
C GLY A 50 11.71 -7.31 -20.00
N GLU A 51 12.17 -7.81 -18.85
CA GLU A 51 12.92 -7.00 -17.87
C GLU A 51 14.34 -7.52 -17.55
N PRO A 52 15.26 -6.64 -17.12
CA PRO A 52 16.60 -7.03 -16.70
C PRO A 52 16.58 -7.90 -15.45
N THR A 53 17.52 -8.85 -15.38
CA THR A 53 17.66 -9.87 -14.32
C THR A 53 17.99 -9.33 -12.92
N ASN A 54 18.25 -8.02 -12.79
CA ASN A 54 18.48 -7.33 -11.53
C ASN A 54 17.25 -6.47 -11.19
N VAL A 55 16.24 -7.08 -10.56
CA VAL A 55 15.04 -6.40 -10.04
C VAL A 55 15.29 -5.90 -8.61
N THR A 56 15.85 -4.70 -8.48
CA THR A 56 15.87 -4.00 -7.19
C THR A 56 14.43 -3.72 -6.70
N PHE A 57 14.19 -3.67 -5.37
CA PHE A 57 12.89 -3.35 -4.76
C PHE A 57 12.19 -2.12 -5.36
N GLU A 58 12.97 -1.11 -5.71
CA GLU A 58 12.50 0.11 -6.33
C GLU A 58 11.91 -0.14 -7.73
N ALA A 59 12.60 -0.93 -8.56
CA ALA A 59 12.13 -1.30 -9.89
C ALA A 59 10.87 -2.19 -9.85
N HIS A 60 10.83 -3.17 -8.93
CA HIS A 60 9.71 -4.10 -8.82
C HIS A 60 8.36 -3.40 -8.53
N THR A 61 8.41 -2.33 -7.73
CA THR A 61 7.23 -1.51 -7.39
C THR A 61 6.66 -0.79 -8.62
N PHE A 62 7.54 -0.27 -9.49
CA PHE A 62 7.11 0.37 -10.75
C PHE A 62 6.43 -0.60 -11.70
N TYR A 63 6.90 -1.84 -11.76
CA TYR A 63 6.30 -2.84 -12.64
C TYR A 63 4.93 -3.29 -12.17
N ILE A 64 4.75 -3.51 -10.87
CA ILE A 64 3.42 -3.78 -10.30
C ILE A 64 2.47 -2.63 -10.61
N PHE A 65 2.93 -1.38 -10.48
CA PHE A 65 2.12 -0.21 -10.79
C PHE A 65 1.73 -0.13 -12.27
N LYS A 66 2.66 -0.42 -13.21
CA LYS A 66 2.37 -0.44 -14.65
C LYS A 66 1.35 -1.52 -15.01
N TRP A 67 1.52 -2.73 -14.48
CA TRP A 67 0.57 -3.83 -14.69
C TRP A 67 -0.80 -3.51 -14.09
N ALA A 68 -0.84 -2.96 -12.88
CA ALA A 68 -2.07 -2.54 -12.22
C ALA A 68 -2.78 -1.43 -13.00
N ALA A 69 -2.05 -0.43 -13.50
CA ALA A 69 -2.61 0.64 -14.34
C ALA A 69 -3.16 0.09 -15.67
N SER A 70 -2.45 -0.84 -16.31
CA SER A 70 -2.89 -1.48 -17.56
C SER A 70 -4.18 -2.27 -17.35
N ILE A 71 -4.21 -3.15 -16.35
CA ILE A 71 -5.39 -3.98 -16.05
C ILE A 71 -6.55 -3.11 -15.55
N GLY A 72 -6.28 -2.13 -14.69
CA GLY A 72 -7.28 -1.21 -14.15
C GLY A 72 -7.95 -0.37 -15.24
N SER A 73 -7.17 0.15 -16.21
CA SER A 73 -7.72 0.90 -17.33
C SER A 73 -8.61 0.05 -18.24
N LEU A 74 -8.20 -1.21 -18.49
CA LEU A 74 -9.00 -2.16 -19.28
C LEU A 74 -10.31 -2.50 -18.59
N LEU A 75 -10.28 -2.75 -17.28
CA LEU A 75 -11.46 -3.07 -16.50
C LEU A 75 -12.44 -1.89 -16.42
N ALA A 76 -11.93 -0.68 -16.24
CA ALA A 76 -12.74 0.53 -16.26
C ALA A 76 -13.46 0.73 -17.61
N MET A 77 -12.77 0.48 -18.72
CA MET A 77 -13.37 0.51 -20.05
C MET A 77 -14.55 -0.47 -20.18
N LEU A 78 -14.37 -1.71 -19.71
CA LEU A 78 -15.44 -2.72 -19.75
C LEU A 78 -16.65 -2.32 -18.90
N MET A 79 -16.42 -1.75 -17.71
CA MET A 79 -17.49 -1.28 -16.82
C MET A 79 -18.28 -0.12 -17.45
N ILE A 80 -17.60 0.80 -18.15
CA ILE A 80 -18.27 1.89 -18.89
C ILE A 80 -19.16 1.33 -20.01
N ILE A 81 -18.66 0.34 -20.77
CA ILE A 81 -19.45 -0.30 -21.84
C ILE A 81 -20.68 -0.99 -21.26
N TYR A 82 -20.51 -1.79 -20.20
CA TYR A 82 -21.61 -2.48 -19.53
C TYR A 82 -22.64 -1.50 -18.99
N ALA A 83 -22.20 -0.44 -18.32
CA ALA A 83 -23.08 0.60 -17.79
C ALA A 83 -23.79 1.38 -18.91
N GLY A 84 -23.13 1.61 -20.05
CA GLY A 84 -23.75 2.23 -21.23
C GLY A 84 -24.86 1.39 -21.84
N ILE A 85 -24.66 0.06 -21.94
CA ILE A 85 -25.72 -0.86 -22.38
C ILE A 85 -26.87 -0.89 -21.38
N LYS A 86 -26.58 -0.95 -20.08
CA LYS A 86 -27.59 -0.88 -19.00
C LYS A 86 -28.39 0.43 -19.07
N TYR A 87 -27.72 1.55 -19.33
CA TYR A 87 -28.34 2.87 -19.48
C TYR A 87 -29.32 2.90 -20.66
N MET A 88 -28.91 2.39 -21.82
CA MET A 88 -29.77 2.36 -23.02
C MET A 88 -30.94 1.37 -22.87
N SER A 89 -30.73 0.23 -22.19
CA SER A 89 -31.74 -0.80 -21.96
C SER A 89 -32.74 -0.46 -20.84
N SER A 90 -32.53 0.65 -20.12
CA SER A 90 -33.32 1.01 -18.92
C SER A 90 -34.81 1.30 -19.21
N GLY A 91 -35.20 1.52 -20.47
CA GLY A 91 -36.60 1.58 -20.89
C GLY A 91 -37.49 2.62 -20.19
N GLY A 92 -36.89 3.62 -19.53
CA GLY A 92 -37.60 4.63 -18.75
C GLY A 92 -37.74 4.35 -17.25
N ASN A 93 -37.17 3.26 -16.72
CA ASN A 93 -37.10 3.04 -15.27
C ASN A 93 -36.03 3.98 -14.66
N PRO A 94 -36.42 4.93 -13.80
CA PRO A 94 -35.49 5.90 -13.22
C PRO A 94 -34.42 5.25 -12.34
N GLN A 95 -34.73 4.13 -11.67
CA GLN A 95 -33.79 3.44 -10.78
C GLN A 95 -32.60 2.87 -11.56
N VAL A 96 -32.88 2.18 -12.68
CA VAL A 96 -31.84 1.56 -13.52
C VAL A 96 -30.99 2.62 -14.20
N LEU A 97 -31.60 3.75 -14.55
CA LEU A 97 -30.93 4.90 -15.13
C LEU A 97 -29.94 5.54 -14.14
N GLU A 98 -30.35 5.70 -12.89
CA GLU A 98 -29.52 6.25 -11.81
C GLU A 98 -28.35 5.32 -11.49
N ASP A 99 -28.59 4.02 -11.31
CA ASP A 99 -27.53 3.02 -11.09
C ASP A 99 -26.49 3.02 -12.23
N ALA A 100 -26.94 3.12 -13.49
CA ALA A 100 -26.05 3.12 -14.64
C ALA A 100 -25.17 4.38 -14.66
N LYS A 101 -25.74 5.55 -14.33
CA LYS A 101 -24.98 6.80 -14.18
C LYS A 101 -23.95 6.69 -13.06
N GLU A 102 -24.33 6.16 -11.91
CA GLU A 102 -23.43 5.95 -10.78
C GLU A 102 -22.26 5.04 -11.18
N THR A 103 -22.54 3.96 -11.92
CA THR A 103 -21.51 3.04 -12.42
C THR A 103 -20.55 3.72 -13.41
N ILE A 104 -21.06 4.57 -14.31
CA ILE A 104 -20.24 5.35 -15.25
C ILE A 104 -19.34 6.33 -14.48
N VAL A 105 -19.91 7.08 -13.53
CA VAL A 105 -19.16 8.04 -12.71
C VAL A 105 -18.10 7.33 -11.89
N GLY A 106 -18.42 6.21 -11.25
CA GLY A 106 -17.46 5.40 -10.50
C GLY A 106 -16.31 4.90 -11.38
N SER A 107 -16.61 4.47 -12.61
CA SER A 107 -15.60 4.02 -13.57
C SER A 107 -14.71 5.18 -14.06
N LEU A 108 -15.29 6.37 -14.27
CA LEU A 108 -14.55 7.57 -14.63
C LEU A 108 -13.65 8.05 -13.49
N ILE A 109 -14.11 7.98 -12.24
CA ILE A 109 -13.30 8.30 -11.06
C ILE A 109 -12.13 7.31 -10.95
N GLY A 110 -12.36 6.02 -11.18
CA GLY A 110 -11.29 5.01 -11.20
C GLY A 110 -10.23 5.29 -12.26
N LEU A 111 -10.64 5.63 -13.49
CA LEU A 111 -9.72 6.07 -14.55
C LEU A 111 -8.99 7.37 -14.17
N GLY A 112 -9.71 8.33 -13.61
CA GLY A 112 -9.15 9.59 -13.11
C GLY A 112 -8.08 9.36 -12.03
N MET A 113 -8.28 8.38 -11.14
CA MET A 113 -7.32 8.00 -10.10
C MET A 113 -6.01 7.46 -10.69
N ILE A 114 -6.09 6.63 -11.74
CA ILE A 114 -4.90 6.10 -12.43
C ILE A 114 -4.13 7.25 -13.10
N ILE A 115 -4.85 8.18 -13.74
CA ILE A 115 -4.26 9.36 -14.38
C ILE A 115 -3.60 10.27 -13.34
N LEU A 116 -4.27 10.51 -12.21
CA LEU A 116 -3.74 11.28 -11.08
C LEU A 116 -2.47 10.63 -10.50
N ALA A 117 -2.48 9.32 -10.33
CA ALA A 117 -1.32 8.60 -9.86
C ALA A 117 -0.15 8.73 -10.86
N TYR A 118 -0.40 8.59 -12.17
CA TYR A 118 0.61 8.86 -13.19
C TYR A 118 1.15 10.30 -13.12
N PHE A 119 0.27 11.28 -12.91
CA PHE A 119 0.65 12.69 -12.78
C PHE A 119 1.52 12.95 -11.55
N LEU A 120 1.18 12.34 -10.41
CA LEU A 120 1.98 12.40 -9.19
C LEU A 120 3.37 11.80 -9.42
N LEU A 121 3.45 10.63 -10.06
CA LEU A 121 4.72 9.95 -10.35
C LEU A 121 5.59 10.80 -11.30
N LYS A 122 4.98 11.45 -12.29
CA LYS A 122 5.68 12.40 -13.17
C LYS A 122 6.16 13.66 -12.44
N THR A 123 5.37 14.17 -11.50
CA THR A 123 5.68 15.41 -10.74
C THR A 123 6.87 15.21 -9.80
N ILE A 124 7.01 14.03 -9.21
CA ILE A 124 8.16 13.67 -8.35
C ILE A 124 9.41 13.25 -9.14
N GLY A 125 9.42 13.43 -10.47
CA GLY A 125 10.57 13.11 -11.33
C GLY A 125 10.78 11.62 -11.59
N VAL A 126 9.81 10.78 -11.23
CA VAL A 126 9.87 9.33 -11.43
C VAL A 126 9.29 8.99 -12.81
N ASN A 127 10.18 8.59 -13.72
CA ASN A 127 9.80 8.14 -15.06
C ASN A 127 9.32 6.68 -15.01
N VAL A 128 8.01 6.50 -14.85
CA VAL A 128 7.33 5.19 -14.99
C VAL A 128 7.30 4.65 -16.42
N VAL A 129 7.62 5.50 -17.40
CA VAL A 129 7.79 5.12 -18.80
C VAL A 129 9.28 4.97 -19.02
N GLY A 130 9.77 3.72 -18.94
CA GLY A 130 11.18 3.33 -18.99
C GLY A 130 12.06 4.17 -19.91
N GLY A 131 12.64 5.22 -19.34
CA GLY A 131 13.59 6.11 -19.98
C GLY A 131 14.65 6.44 -18.94
N ARG A 132 15.79 5.75 -19.03
CA ARG A 132 17.00 6.09 -18.30
C ARG A 132 17.44 7.49 -18.75
N VAL A 133 17.32 8.47 -17.86
CA VAL A 133 18.14 9.70 -17.85
C VAL A 133 18.49 9.99 -16.41
#